data_AF-A0A3F3HEZ6-F1
#
_entry.id   AF-A0A3F3HEZ6-F1
#
_cell.length_a   1.000
_cell.length_b   1.000
_cell.length_c   1.000
_cell.angle_alpha   90.00
_cell.angle_beta   90.00
_cell.angle_gamma   90.00
#
_symmetry.space_group_name_H-M   'P 1'
#
loop_
_entity.id
_entity.type
_entity.pdbx_description
1 polymer ?
#
loop_
_entity_poly.entity_id
_entity_poly.type
_entity_poly.pdbx_seq_one_letter_code
_entity_poly.pdbx_strand_id
1 'polypeptide(L)'
;MKAKDSTILVNSKWNTSDNVVSATDENGNVLDLSKVQVSGSVNPQKAGTYQVTYSYTDQQEHYHSTPATITVLASQGSINAADSTIVAGPNTKWTPADNFSGATDANGQLIDLSKITVTGHVDTTKPGTYPVTYSYTDETGNHYSKTVTVTVNSSKGSLTAKDSTLIAGPDTKWTPADNFSGATDENGQPVDLSKVTVDGTVDTTKPGSYPITYIYTDG
;
A
#
# COMPACT_ATOMS: atom_id res chain seq x y z
N MET A 1 26.17 44.05 -0.10
CA MET A 1 25.36 42.97 -0.71
C MET A 1 24.41 42.34 0.30
N LYS A 2 23.35 41.66 -0.16
CA LYS A 2 22.41 40.89 0.65
C LYS A 2 22.20 39.52 0.00
N ALA A 3 22.37 38.47 0.80
CA ALA A 3 21.95 37.12 0.47
C ALA A 3 20.85 36.67 1.43
N LYS A 4 20.11 35.63 1.04
CA LYS A 4 19.07 35.00 1.85
C LYS A 4 19.36 33.52 2.01
N ASP A 5 18.89 32.95 3.11
CA ASP A 5 18.88 31.50 3.30
C ASP A 5 17.83 30.85 2.40
N SER A 6 17.97 29.55 2.15
CA SER A 6 16.97 28.77 1.39
C SER A 6 16.88 27.33 1.88
N THR A 7 15.72 26.73 1.67
CA THR A 7 15.48 25.31 1.92
C THR A 7 15.10 24.63 0.62
N ILE A 8 15.72 23.49 0.33
CA ILE A 8 15.41 22.63 -0.82
C ILE A 8 15.27 21.18 -0.36
N LEU A 9 14.53 20.36 -1.10
CA LEU A 9 14.54 18.91 -0.90
C LEU A 9 15.78 18.30 -1.56
N VAL A 10 16.21 17.15 -1.06
CA VAL A 10 17.27 16.34 -1.68
C VAL A 10 16.97 16.12 -3.17
N ASN A 11 18.01 16.08 -3.99
CA ASN A 11 17.98 15.96 -5.46
C ASN A 11 17.31 17.14 -6.21
N SER A 12 16.84 18.17 -5.51
CA SER A 12 16.37 19.39 -6.17
C SER A 12 17.51 20.14 -6.84
N LYS A 13 17.20 20.84 -7.93
CA LYS A 13 18.15 21.77 -8.55
C LYS A 13 18.35 22.99 -7.64
N TRP A 14 19.60 23.41 -7.50
CA TRP A 14 19.97 24.63 -6.79
C TRP A 14 21.02 25.38 -7.59
N ASN A 15 20.87 26.70 -7.71
CA ASN A 15 21.83 27.59 -8.34
C ASN A 15 22.30 28.64 -7.34
N THR A 16 23.55 29.08 -7.49
CA THR A 16 24.12 30.13 -6.62
C THR A 16 23.33 31.44 -6.69
N SER A 17 22.62 31.73 -7.79
CA SER A 17 21.77 32.90 -7.91
C SER A 17 20.52 32.86 -7.02
N ASP A 18 20.07 31.68 -6.58
CA ASP A 18 18.79 31.50 -5.88
C ASP A 18 18.77 32.20 -4.51
N ASN A 19 19.96 32.42 -3.94
CA ASN A 19 20.17 33.04 -2.63
C ASN A 19 20.65 34.49 -2.70
N VAL A 20 20.88 35.06 -3.89
CA VAL A 20 21.27 36.46 -4.03
C VAL A 20 20.02 37.34 -4.05
N VAL A 21 19.90 38.27 -3.09
CA VAL A 21 18.76 39.21 -3.02
C VAL A 21 19.08 40.51 -3.76
N SER A 22 20.23 41.10 -3.45
CA SER A 22 20.70 42.32 -4.09
C SER A 22 22.20 42.49 -3.85
N ALA A 23 22.94 42.93 -4.87
CA ALA A 23 24.29 43.43 -4.70
C ALA A 23 24.30 44.89 -5.15
N THR A 24 24.80 45.79 -4.32
CA THR A 24 24.94 47.22 -4.63
C THR A 24 26.35 47.68 -4.29
N ASP A 25 26.86 48.66 -5.03
CA ASP A 25 28.10 49.35 -4.70
C ASP A 25 27.92 50.32 -3.51
N GLU A 26 29.00 51.02 -3.14
CA GLU A 26 28.99 52.02 -2.05
C GLU A 26 28.05 53.22 -2.31
N ASN A 27 27.64 53.43 -3.56
CA ASN A 27 26.77 54.52 -3.99
C ASN A 27 25.31 54.07 -4.15
N GLY A 28 25.01 52.80 -3.87
CA GLY A 28 23.68 52.21 -4.00
C GLY A 28 23.31 51.78 -5.41
N ASN A 29 24.24 51.82 -6.38
CA ASN A 29 23.99 51.30 -7.72
C ASN A 29 24.01 49.78 -7.71
N VAL A 30 23.18 49.15 -8.55
CA VAL A 30 23.16 47.68 -8.70
C VAL A 30 24.52 47.20 -9.21
N LEU A 31 25.11 46.25 -8.48
CA LEU A 31 26.34 45.57 -8.86
C LEU A 31 26.04 44.50 -9.91
N ASP A 32 26.87 44.42 -10.94
CA ASP A 32 26.87 43.30 -11.88
C ASP A 32 27.24 41.99 -11.13
N LEU A 33 26.34 41.00 -11.18
CA LEU A 33 26.50 39.71 -10.51
C LEU A 33 27.71 38.92 -11.04
N SER A 34 28.23 39.24 -12.24
CA SER A 34 29.47 38.66 -12.75
C SER A 34 30.70 38.96 -11.87
N LYS A 35 30.64 40.03 -11.07
CA LYS A 35 31.70 40.44 -10.12
C LYS A 35 31.59 39.78 -8.76
N VAL A 36 30.50 39.05 -8.49
CA VAL A 36 30.29 38.36 -7.22
C VAL A 36 31.02 37.02 -7.27
N GLN A 37 31.97 36.84 -6.35
CA GLN A 37 32.60 35.56 -6.09
C GLN A 37 31.73 34.74 -5.13
N VAL A 38 31.66 33.43 -5.38
CA VAL A 38 30.96 32.49 -4.50
C VAL A 38 31.97 31.47 -4.00
N SER A 39 32.07 31.32 -2.69
CA SER A 39 32.88 30.28 -2.03
C SER A 39 31.99 29.36 -1.20
N GLY A 40 32.47 28.14 -0.96
CA GLY A 40 31.65 27.05 -0.42
C GLY A 40 30.99 26.22 -1.53
N SER A 41 30.30 25.16 -1.13
CA SER A 41 29.58 24.29 -2.05
C SER A 41 28.35 23.71 -1.38
N VAL A 42 27.30 23.53 -2.15
CA VAL A 42 26.08 22.84 -1.75
C VAL A 42 26.08 21.49 -2.47
N ASN A 43 25.80 20.40 -1.76
CA ASN A 43 25.53 19.10 -2.37
C ASN A 43 24.04 18.78 -2.27
N PRO A 44 23.22 19.03 -3.31
CA PRO A 44 21.79 18.77 -3.26
C PRO A 44 21.44 17.28 -3.10
N GLN A 45 22.37 16.35 -3.35
CA GLN A 45 22.14 14.91 -3.21
C GLN A 45 22.29 14.41 -1.78
N LYS A 46 22.67 15.27 -0.84
CA LYS A 46 22.89 14.90 0.56
C LYS A 46 22.17 15.89 1.47
N ALA A 47 21.24 15.38 2.27
CA ALA A 47 20.56 16.17 3.29
C ALA A 47 21.58 16.74 4.30
N GLY A 48 21.34 17.97 4.73
CA GLY A 48 22.23 18.70 5.63
C GLY A 48 22.18 20.21 5.39
N THR A 49 22.95 20.92 6.20
CA THR A 49 23.08 22.37 6.09
C THR A 49 24.41 22.71 5.45
N TYR A 50 24.37 23.53 4.41
CA TYR A 50 25.52 24.00 3.65
C TYR A 50 25.63 25.51 3.78
N GLN A 51 26.85 26.02 3.87
CA GLN A 51 27.09 27.45 3.91
C GLN A 51 27.85 27.84 2.64
N VAL A 52 27.33 28.87 1.97
CA VAL A 52 28.02 29.54 0.87
C VAL A 52 28.27 30.99 1.26
N THR A 53 29.37 31.54 0.81
CA THR A 53 29.72 32.95 1.07
C THR A 53 29.83 33.66 -0.26
N TYR A 54 29.02 34.69 -0.41
CA TYR A 54 29.09 35.61 -1.54
C TYR A 54 29.99 36.76 -1.17
N SER A 55 30.87 37.18 -2.07
CA SER A 55 31.77 38.29 -1.85
C SER A 55 32.07 39.09 -3.11
N TYR A 56 32.51 40.33 -2.94
CA TYR A 56 33.06 41.17 -4.00
C TYR A 56 33.99 42.23 -3.40
N THR A 57 34.80 42.84 -4.26
CA THR A 57 35.63 44.00 -3.93
C THR A 57 35.08 45.21 -4.68
N ASP A 58 34.88 46.34 -4.01
CA ASP A 58 34.41 47.57 -4.64
C ASP A 58 35.54 48.34 -5.36
N GLN A 59 35.22 49.51 -5.93
CA GLN A 59 36.19 50.32 -6.67
C GLN A 59 37.24 50.96 -5.76
N GLN A 60 36.99 50.97 -4.45
CA GLN A 60 37.84 51.53 -3.41
C GLN A 60 38.68 50.44 -2.73
N GLU A 61 38.71 49.24 -3.31
CA GLU A 61 39.41 48.05 -2.82
C GLU A 61 38.89 47.52 -1.47
N HIS A 62 37.68 47.90 -1.02
CA HIS A 62 37.08 47.29 0.15
C HIS A 62 36.40 45.95 -0.17
N TYR A 63 36.68 44.96 0.66
CA TYR A 63 36.10 43.62 0.56
C TYR A 63 34.77 43.55 1.32
N HIS A 64 33.74 43.05 0.64
CA HIS A 64 32.41 42.83 1.19
C HIS A 64 32.05 41.37 1.08
N SER A 65 31.47 40.78 2.14
CA SER A 65 30.96 39.42 2.10
C SER A 65 29.69 39.24 2.91
N THR A 66 28.87 38.28 2.50
CA THR A 66 27.71 37.81 3.27
C THR A 66 27.56 36.30 3.10
N PRO A 67 27.34 35.55 4.20
CA PRO A 67 26.99 34.15 4.09
C PRO A 67 25.53 33.98 3.67
N ALA A 68 25.22 32.80 3.12
CA ALA A 68 23.88 32.24 3.01
C ALA A 68 23.90 30.78 3.46
N THR A 69 22.87 30.39 4.17
CA THR A 69 22.65 29.03 4.64
C THR A 69 21.65 28.33 3.73
N ILE A 70 22.06 27.18 3.17
CA ILE A 70 21.20 26.33 2.35
C ILE A 70 20.94 25.05 3.12
N THR A 71 19.68 24.80 3.45
CA THR A 71 19.25 23.56 4.10
C THR A 71 18.69 22.61 3.05
N VAL A 72 19.35 21.47 2.88
CA VAL A 72 18.86 20.35 2.06
C VAL A 72 18.12 19.39 2.99
N LEU A 73 16.81 19.28 2.85
CA LEU A 73 15.97 18.35 3.61
C LEU A 73 15.99 16.97 2.97
N ALA A 74 16.00 15.92 3.79
CA ALA A 74 15.75 14.57 3.32
C ALA A 74 14.31 14.43 2.82
N SER A 75 14.09 13.56 1.84
CA SER A 75 12.72 13.19 1.44
C SER A 75 12.02 12.44 2.57
N GLN A 76 10.77 12.80 2.83
CA GLN A 76 9.89 12.14 3.79
C GLN A 76 8.98 11.10 3.13
N GLY A 77 9.28 10.70 1.89
CA GLY A 77 8.52 9.70 1.18
C GLY A 77 8.53 8.35 1.89
N SER A 78 7.39 7.66 1.90
CA SER A 78 7.26 6.34 2.51
C SER A 78 6.16 5.49 1.88
N ILE A 79 6.21 4.17 2.08
CA ILE A 79 5.12 3.24 1.79
C ILE A 79 4.86 2.40 3.04
N ASN A 80 3.61 2.37 3.48
CA ASN A 80 3.13 1.54 4.57
C ASN A 80 2.13 0.53 4.02
N ALA A 81 2.51 -0.73 4.09
CA ALA A 81 1.68 -1.88 3.80
C ALA A 81 2.03 -3.02 4.76
N ALA A 82 1.10 -3.93 5.01
CA ALA A 82 1.29 -5.07 5.91
C ALA A 82 0.96 -6.39 5.20
N ASP A 83 1.46 -7.50 5.74
CA ASP A 83 1.08 -8.84 5.31
C ASP A 83 -0.37 -9.14 5.71
N SER A 84 -1.02 -10.07 5.01
CA SER A 84 -2.38 -10.50 5.34
C SER A 84 -2.57 -11.99 5.12
N THR A 85 -3.63 -12.52 5.74
CA THR A 85 -4.02 -13.92 5.61
C THR A 85 -5.51 -13.99 5.28
N ILE A 86 -5.86 -14.79 4.28
CA ILE A 86 -7.23 -15.07 3.85
C ILE A 86 -7.40 -16.59 3.68
N VAL A 87 -8.65 -17.05 3.58
CA VAL A 87 -8.97 -18.45 3.33
C VAL A 87 -9.38 -18.63 1.87
N ALA A 88 -8.88 -19.69 1.22
CA ALA A 88 -9.19 -19.99 -0.16
C ALA A 88 -10.69 -20.25 -0.33
N GLY A 89 -11.31 -19.63 -1.33
CA GLY A 89 -12.73 -19.80 -1.58
C GLY A 89 -13.16 -19.20 -2.92
N PRO A 90 -14.26 -19.69 -3.52
CA PRO A 90 -14.77 -19.17 -4.79
C PRO A 90 -15.30 -17.73 -4.66
N ASN A 91 -15.67 -17.32 -3.43
CA ASN A 91 -16.19 -15.99 -3.13
C ASN A 91 -15.17 -15.08 -2.41
N THR A 92 -14.03 -15.63 -1.97
CA THR A 92 -12.96 -14.87 -1.31
C THR A 92 -12.43 -13.80 -2.24
N LYS A 93 -12.45 -12.55 -1.76
CA LYS A 93 -11.92 -11.39 -2.48
C LYS A 93 -10.70 -10.85 -1.75
N TRP A 94 -9.77 -10.34 -2.56
CA TRP A 94 -8.63 -9.59 -2.08
C TRP A 94 -8.33 -8.48 -3.08
N THR A 95 -7.95 -7.32 -2.56
CA THR A 95 -7.52 -6.15 -3.33
C THR A 95 -6.26 -5.56 -2.70
N PRO A 96 -5.44 -4.83 -3.47
CA PRO A 96 -4.28 -4.15 -2.90
C PRO A 96 -4.59 -3.19 -1.74
N ALA A 97 -5.81 -2.64 -1.69
CA ALA A 97 -6.21 -1.76 -0.60
C ALA A 97 -6.26 -2.48 0.75
N ASP A 98 -6.49 -3.80 0.77
CA ASP A 98 -6.59 -4.57 2.02
C ASP A 98 -5.26 -4.62 2.79
N ASN A 99 -4.14 -4.48 2.09
CA ASN A 99 -2.80 -4.53 2.67
C ASN A 99 -2.13 -3.15 2.72
N PHE A 100 -2.69 -2.13 2.06
CA PHE A 100 -2.11 -0.79 1.99
C PHE A 100 -2.63 0.11 3.12
N SER A 101 -1.72 0.65 3.94
CA SER A 101 -2.05 1.51 5.08
C SER A 101 -1.72 2.99 4.85
N GLY A 102 -1.10 3.33 3.72
CA GLY A 102 -0.80 4.70 3.32
C GLY A 102 0.60 4.88 2.75
N ALA A 103 0.82 6.02 2.11
CA ALA A 103 2.12 6.46 1.63
C ALA A 103 2.22 7.98 1.76
N THR A 104 3.44 8.50 1.79
CA THR A 104 3.72 9.95 1.84
C THR A 104 4.61 10.37 0.68
N ASP A 105 4.51 11.60 0.19
CA ASP A 105 5.44 12.18 -0.80
C ASP A 105 6.72 12.74 -0.15
N ALA A 106 7.57 13.42 -0.94
CA ALA A 106 8.83 13.95 -0.44
C ALA A 106 8.69 15.01 0.66
N ASN A 107 7.53 15.69 0.71
CA ASN A 107 7.19 16.69 1.72
C ASN A 107 6.50 16.06 2.94
N GLY A 108 6.21 14.77 2.92
CA GLY A 108 5.48 14.07 3.98
C GLY A 108 3.96 14.15 3.84
N GLN A 109 3.44 14.63 2.71
CA GLN A 109 1.99 14.68 2.46
C GLN A 109 1.48 13.31 2.04
N LEU A 110 0.28 12.93 2.51
CA LEU A 110 -0.33 11.67 2.14
C LEU A 110 -0.59 11.57 0.64
N ILE A 111 -0.32 10.41 0.06
CA ILE A 111 -0.66 10.08 -1.31
C ILE A 111 -1.56 8.84 -1.36
N ASP A 112 -2.54 8.89 -2.26
CA ASP A 112 -3.51 7.80 -2.45
C ASP A 112 -2.88 6.59 -3.14
N LEU A 113 -3.48 5.42 -2.89
CA LEU A 113 -3.11 4.16 -3.55
C LEU A 113 -3.13 4.25 -5.09
N SER A 114 -3.96 5.13 -5.68
CA SER A 114 -4.00 5.34 -7.13
C SER A 114 -2.71 5.92 -7.72
N LYS A 115 -1.84 6.51 -6.89
CA LYS A 115 -0.50 6.98 -7.28
C LYS A 115 0.59 5.93 -7.08
N ILE A 116 0.23 4.76 -6.55
CA ILE A 116 1.14 3.66 -6.26
C ILE A 116 1.02 2.61 -7.35
N THR A 117 2.17 2.18 -7.88
CA THR A 117 2.23 1.02 -8.77
C THR A 117 2.20 -0.24 -7.91
N VAL A 118 1.21 -1.10 -8.16
CA VAL A 118 1.08 -2.40 -7.48
C VAL A 118 1.35 -3.52 -8.48
N THR A 119 2.29 -4.40 -8.15
CA THR A 119 2.62 -5.59 -8.94
C THR A 119 2.48 -6.87 -8.12
N GLY A 120 2.26 -8.00 -8.80
CA GLY A 120 1.89 -9.28 -8.17
C GLY A 120 0.43 -9.63 -8.43
N HIS A 121 0.10 -10.90 -8.24
CA HIS A 121 -1.27 -11.41 -8.38
C HIS A 121 -1.54 -12.41 -7.25
N VAL A 122 -2.71 -12.30 -6.64
CA VAL A 122 -3.17 -13.20 -5.57
C VAL A 122 -4.31 -14.04 -6.14
N ASP A 123 -4.11 -15.35 -6.21
CA ASP A 123 -5.17 -16.30 -6.56
C ASP A 123 -5.88 -16.73 -5.27
N THR A 124 -7.02 -16.10 -4.98
CA THR A 124 -7.80 -16.35 -3.75
C THR A 124 -8.49 -17.70 -3.74
N THR A 125 -8.41 -18.49 -4.82
CA THR A 125 -8.99 -19.83 -4.90
C THR A 125 -7.98 -20.93 -4.63
N LYS A 126 -6.69 -20.60 -4.56
CA LYS A 126 -5.62 -21.58 -4.38
C LYS A 126 -4.81 -21.27 -3.12
N PRO A 127 -4.65 -22.25 -2.22
CA PRO A 127 -3.77 -22.07 -1.07
C PRO A 127 -2.32 -21.82 -1.52
N GLY A 128 -1.66 -20.88 -0.87
CA GLY A 128 -0.30 -20.47 -1.21
C GLY A 128 0.09 -19.13 -0.61
N THR A 129 1.33 -18.71 -0.86
CA THR A 129 1.82 -17.38 -0.49
C THR A 129 2.07 -16.57 -1.75
N TYR A 130 1.53 -15.35 -1.77
CA TYR A 130 1.52 -14.49 -2.94
C TYR A 130 2.21 -13.16 -2.60
N PRO A 131 3.40 -12.87 -3.15
CA PRO A 131 4.07 -11.60 -2.93
C PRO A 131 3.42 -10.49 -3.76
N VAL A 132 3.19 -9.35 -3.13
CA VAL A 132 2.64 -8.14 -3.76
C VAL A 132 3.59 -6.98 -3.47
N THR A 133 4.00 -6.24 -4.49
CA THR A 133 4.93 -5.10 -4.35
C THR A 133 4.24 -3.79 -4.66
N TYR A 134 4.34 -2.86 -3.72
CA TYR A 134 3.89 -1.48 -3.82
C TYR A 134 5.11 -0.60 -4.10
N SER A 135 5.06 0.25 -5.12
CA SER A 135 6.16 1.14 -5.43
C SER A 135 5.72 2.45 -6.07
N TYR A 136 6.51 3.51 -5.87
CA TYR A 136 6.38 4.78 -6.57
C TYR A 136 7.71 5.54 -6.55
N THR A 137 7.78 6.63 -7.30
CA THR A 137 8.90 7.57 -7.29
C THR A 137 8.36 8.95 -6.96
N ASP A 138 8.97 9.64 -5.99
CA ASP A 138 8.57 11.00 -5.60
C ASP A 138 8.98 12.05 -6.64
N GLU A 139 8.53 13.29 -6.48
CA GLU A 139 8.83 14.42 -7.37
C GLU A 139 10.31 14.82 -7.41
N THR A 140 11.09 14.35 -6.43
CA THR A 140 12.55 14.54 -6.36
C THR A 140 13.34 13.33 -6.87
N GLY A 141 12.65 12.32 -7.41
CA GLY A 141 13.26 11.14 -8.01
C GLY A 141 13.66 10.03 -7.04
N ASN A 142 13.30 10.11 -5.75
CA ASN A 142 13.56 8.99 -4.83
C ASN A 142 12.56 7.86 -5.07
N HIS A 143 13.06 6.64 -5.16
CA HIS A 143 12.24 5.45 -5.40
C HIS A 143 11.93 4.74 -4.08
N TYR A 144 10.65 4.43 -3.88
CA TYR A 144 10.15 3.69 -2.73
C TYR A 144 9.53 2.38 -3.19
N SER A 145 9.84 1.30 -2.48
CA SER A 145 9.30 -0.03 -2.76
C SER A 145 9.10 -0.80 -1.47
N LYS A 146 7.95 -1.47 -1.35
CA LYS A 146 7.63 -2.38 -0.25
C LYS A 146 6.91 -3.61 -0.77
N THR A 147 7.44 -4.78 -0.48
CA THR A 147 6.80 -6.06 -0.77
C THR A 147 6.14 -6.59 0.50
N VAL A 148 4.89 -7.06 0.36
CA VAL A 148 4.14 -7.76 1.40
C VAL A 148 3.75 -9.15 0.91
N THR A 149 3.42 -10.03 1.83
CA THR A 149 2.95 -11.38 1.55
C THR A 149 1.46 -11.50 1.87
N VAL A 150 0.70 -12.01 0.91
CA VAL A 150 -0.69 -12.45 1.11
C VAL A 150 -0.69 -13.96 1.22
N THR A 151 -1.07 -14.48 2.38
CA THR A 151 -1.16 -15.92 2.64
C THR A 151 -2.59 -16.39 2.43
N VAL A 152 -2.78 -17.30 1.49
CA VAL A 152 -4.07 -17.96 1.24
C VAL A 152 -4.01 -19.35 1.88
N ASN A 153 -4.81 -19.57 2.93
CA ASN A 153 -4.91 -20.85 3.61
C ASN A 153 -5.95 -21.76 2.94
N SER A 154 -5.80 -23.07 3.07
CA SER A 154 -6.86 -24.01 2.66
C SER A 154 -8.14 -23.81 3.48
N SER A 155 -9.29 -23.91 2.81
CA SER A 155 -10.60 -24.00 3.49
C SER A 155 -10.65 -25.23 4.39
N LYS A 156 -11.22 -25.05 5.58
CA LYS A 156 -11.59 -26.14 6.51
C LYS A 156 -13.07 -26.52 6.37
N GLY A 157 -13.72 -26.04 5.31
CA GLY A 157 -15.11 -26.34 4.99
C GLY A 157 -15.31 -27.83 4.76
N SER A 158 -16.39 -28.36 5.30
CA SER A 158 -16.77 -29.75 5.11
C SER A 158 -18.28 -29.90 5.12
N LEU A 159 -18.79 -30.89 4.40
CA LEU A 159 -20.20 -31.22 4.38
C LEU A 159 -20.33 -32.74 4.40
N THR A 160 -21.01 -33.25 5.40
CA THR A 160 -21.17 -34.69 5.61
C THR A 160 -22.63 -35.05 5.77
N ALA A 161 -23.04 -36.06 5.01
CA ALA A 161 -24.34 -36.68 5.09
C ALA A 161 -24.14 -38.19 5.21
N LYS A 162 -25.18 -38.90 5.63
CA LYS A 162 -25.23 -40.36 5.75
C LYS A 162 -26.47 -40.88 5.04
N ASP A 163 -26.40 -42.14 4.64
CA ASP A 163 -27.57 -42.83 4.10
C ASP A 163 -28.53 -43.27 5.22
N SER A 164 -29.80 -43.43 4.87
CA SER A 164 -30.83 -43.93 5.78
C SER A 164 -31.70 -44.95 5.06
N THR A 165 -32.09 -46.01 5.75
CA THR A 165 -33.10 -46.96 5.27
C THR A 165 -34.38 -46.80 6.07
N LEU A 166 -35.50 -46.61 5.38
CA LEU A 166 -36.83 -46.48 5.97
C LEU A 166 -37.74 -47.58 5.45
N ILE A 167 -38.72 -47.99 6.25
CA ILE A 167 -39.80 -48.86 5.77
C ILE A 167 -40.88 -47.95 5.17
N ALA A 168 -41.21 -48.14 3.90
CA ALA A 168 -42.23 -47.34 3.24
C ALA A 168 -43.61 -47.56 3.86
N GLY A 169 -44.36 -46.48 4.09
CA GLY A 169 -45.68 -46.56 4.72
C GLY A 169 -46.34 -45.18 4.89
N PRO A 170 -47.67 -45.14 5.09
CA PRO A 170 -48.43 -43.89 5.18
C PRO A 170 -48.01 -43.00 6.35
N ASP A 171 -47.46 -43.57 7.42
CA ASP A 171 -47.02 -42.85 8.62
C ASP A 171 -45.50 -42.61 8.68
N THR A 172 -44.74 -43.12 7.71
CA THR A 172 -43.28 -42.95 7.67
C THR A 172 -42.94 -41.51 7.32
N LYS A 173 -42.05 -40.89 8.12
CA LYS A 173 -41.59 -39.52 7.92
C LYS A 173 -40.11 -39.49 7.63
N TRP A 174 -39.71 -38.50 6.85
CA TRP A 174 -38.31 -38.20 6.57
C TRP A 174 -38.14 -36.70 6.50
N THR A 175 -37.02 -36.22 7.03
CA THR A 175 -36.57 -34.83 6.94
C THR A 175 -35.09 -34.80 6.55
N PRO A 176 -34.60 -33.70 5.96
CA PRO A 176 -33.18 -33.58 5.65
C PRO A 176 -32.25 -33.74 6.86
N ALA A 177 -32.73 -33.49 8.08
CA ALA A 177 -31.95 -33.66 9.30
C ALA A 177 -31.62 -35.13 9.61
N ASP A 178 -32.43 -36.08 9.12
CA ASP A 178 -32.22 -37.51 9.38
C ASP A 178 -30.92 -38.03 8.74
N ASN A 179 -30.51 -37.40 7.63
CA ASN A 179 -29.35 -37.77 6.83
C ASN A 179 -28.21 -36.75 6.92
N PHE A 180 -28.43 -35.58 7.53
CA PHE A 180 -27.39 -34.59 7.74
C PHE A 180 -26.52 -34.97 8.95
N SER A 181 -25.22 -35.18 8.74
CA SER A 181 -24.27 -35.52 9.81
C SER A 181 -23.54 -34.29 10.36
N GLY A 182 -23.42 -33.24 9.55
CA GLY A 182 -22.82 -31.98 9.95
C GLY A 182 -22.14 -31.27 8.78
N ALA A 183 -21.88 -29.98 8.97
CA ALA A 183 -21.10 -29.17 8.06
C ALA A 183 -20.22 -28.20 8.85
N THR A 184 -19.11 -27.79 8.26
CA THR A 184 -18.24 -26.71 8.74
C THR A 184 -18.00 -25.68 7.65
N ASP A 185 -17.82 -24.42 8.04
CA ASP A 185 -17.43 -23.33 7.14
C ASP A 185 -15.92 -23.35 6.83
N GLU A 186 -15.46 -22.39 6.03
CA GLU A 186 -14.06 -22.27 5.61
C GLU A 186 -13.08 -22.11 6.78
N ASN A 187 -13.56 -21.62 7.92
CA ASN A 187 -12.79 -21.44 9.16
C ASN A 187 -12.85 -22.68 10.07
N GLY A 188 -13.68 -23.67 9.74
CA GLY A 188 -13.93 -24.88 10.50
C GLY A 188 -15.01 -24.72 11.58
N GLN A 189 -15.81 -23.65 11.53
CA GLN A 189 -16.92 -23.45 12.46
C GLN A 189 -18.14 -24.26 12.01
N PRO A 190 -18.91 -24.85 12.94
CA PRO A 190 -20.11 -25.61 12.59
C PRO A 190 -21.13 -24.78 11.81
N VAL A 191 -21.72 -25.38 10.79
CA VAL A 191 -22.78 -24.81 9.95
C VAL A 191 -24.08 -25.55 10.23
N ASP A 192 -25.11 -24.81 10.61
CA ASP A 192 -26.46 -25.34 10.77
C ASP A 192 -27.06 -25.78 9.43
N LEU A 193 -27.84 -26.87 9.46
CA LEU A 193 -28.59 -27.37 8.31
C LEU A 193 -29.48 -26.30 7.65
N SER A 194 -29.95 -25.32 8.41
CA SER A 194 -30.75 -24.20 7.89
C SER A 194 -30.01 -23.31 6.87
N LYS A 195 -28.68 -23.36 6.86
CA LYS A 195 -27.81 -22.67 5.90
C LYS A 195 -27.34 -23.57 4.74
N VAL A 196 -27.71 -24.85 4.78
CA VAL A 196 -27.37 -25.83 3.75
C VAL A 196 -28.54 -25.95 2.79
N THR A 197 -28.27 -25.83 1.49
CA THR A 197 -29.28 -26.07 0.47
C THR A 197 -29.47 -27.58 0.32
N VAL A 198 -30.73 -28.03 0.34
CA VAL A 198 -31.10 -29.43 0.17
C VAL A 198 -31.89 -29.56 -1.12
N ASP A 199 -31.36 -30.36 -2.06
CA ASP A 199 -32.00 -30.66 -3.33
C ASP A 199 -32.46 -32.13 -3.38
N GLY A 200 -33.67 -32.35 -3.90
CA GLY A 200 -34.36 -33.63 -3.92
C GLY A 200 -35.48 -33.76 -2.88
N THR A 201 -36.28 -34.81 -3.03
CA THR A 201 -37.41 -35.13 -2.14
C THR A 201 -37.53 -36.64 -1.95
N VAL A 202 -37.98 -37.06 -0.76
CA VAL A 202 -38.24 -38.48 -0.46
C VAL A 202 -39.75 -38.72 -0.38
N ASP A 203 -40.27 -39.64 -1.21
CA ASP A 203 -41.65 -40.14 -1.08
C ASP A 203 -41.65 -41.38 -0.19
N THR A 204 -41.93 -41.19 1.11
CA THR A 204 -41.88 -42.26 2.12
C THR A 204 -43.00 -43.28 1.98
N THR A 205 -43.98 -43.07 1.09
CA THR A 205 -45.08 -44.01 0.85
C THR A 205 -44.76 -45.04 -0.24
N LYS A 206 -43.70 -44.80 -1.01
CA LYS A 206 -43.32 -45.66 -2.14
C LYS A 206 -41.94 -46.28 -1.88
N PRO A 207 -41.81 -47.61 -2.02
CA PRO A 207 -40.49 -48.24 -2.04
C PRO A 207 -39.64 -47.70 -3.20
N GLY A 208 -38.40 -47.31 -2.91
CA GLY A 208 -37.49 -46.76 -3.90
C GLY A 208 -36.20 -46.22 -3.29
N SER A 209 -35.28 -45.76 -4.14
CA SER A 209 -34.11 -44.99 -3.75
C SER A 209 -34.31 -43.53 -4.15
N TYR A 210 -34.14 -42.63 -3.20
CA TYR A 210 -34.39 -41.20 -3.36
C TYR A 210 -33.07 -40.45 -3.11
N PRO A 211 -32.32 -40.06 -4.16
CA PRO A 211 -31.08 -39.32 -3.98
C PRO A 211 -31.38 -37.91 -3.45
N ILE A 212 -30.64 -37.50 -2.42
CA ILE A 212 -30.70 -36.16 -1.84
C ILE A 212 -29.31 -35.55 -1.91
N THR A 213 -29.22 -34.31 -2.38
CA THR A 213 -27.97 -33.56 -2.47
C THR A 213 -27.97 -32.43 -1.46
N TYR A 214 -26.94 -32.38 -0.62
CA TYR A 214 -26.69 -31.27 0.29
C TYR A 214 -25.62 -30.37 -0.34
N ILE A 215 -25.82 -29.06 -0.33
CA ILE A 215 -24.91 -28.07 -0.91
C ILE A 215 -24.67 -26.96 0.11
N TYR A 216 -23.40 -26.70 0.39
CA TYR A 216 -22.93 -25.55 1.15
C TYR A 216 -21.82 -24.86 0.37
N THR A 217 -21.78 -23.54 0.40
CA THR A 217 -20.73 -22.74 -0.24
C THR A 217 -20.19 -21.76 0.78
N ASP A 218 -18.87 -21.78 0.92
CA ASP A 218 -18.13 -20.87 1.79
C ASP A 218 -18.41 -19.40 1.43
N GLY A 219 -18.29 -18.53 2.45
CA GLY A 219 -18.61 -17.10 2.38
C GLY A 219 -17.70 -16.26 1.49
#